data_AF-A0A6A2ZVG3-F1
#
_entry.id   AF-A0A6A2ZVG3-F1
#
_cell.length_a   1.000
_cell.length_b   1.000
_cell.length_c   1.000
_cell.angle_alpha   90.00
_cell.angle_beta   90.00
_cell.angle_gamma   90.00
#
_symmetry.space_group_name_H-M   'P 1'
#
loop_
_entity.id
_entity.type
_entity.pdbx_description
1 polymer ?
#
loop_
_entity_poly.entity_id
_entity_poly.type
_entity_poly.pdbx_seq_one_letter_code
_entity_poly.pdbx_strand_id
1 'polypeptide(L)'
;MSVKFINCGATIVSVILPDKYVKEYMENLRRDFHHNDTSYIGSIVGRVANRIAGAQFTLNGLHYKLVPNEGKNMLHGGLVGFSDVVWKVKMYKKDGYAPSIVFAYHSYDGEEGFPGALEVTVSYTLHPGNRLIIVKMKAKALNKATPVNLVQHTQLIPTGEIATVKGTPYDFLKPHIVGSRINKLTKGYDINYVIDGVPGKLKKTAMAKDNKSGRVMELFTNQPGVQFIQLSS
;
A
#
# COMPACT_ATOMS: atom_id res chain seq x y z
N MET A 1 9.40 -3.76 19.42
CA MET A 1 8.37 -3.39 18.43
C MET A 1 7.32 -4.48 18.45
N SER A 2 6.05 -4.11 18.36
CA SER A 2 4.93 -5.05 18.19
C SER A 2 4.06 -4.59 17.03
N VAL A 3 3.49 -5.53 16.28
CA VAL A 3 2.56 -5.23 15.18
C VAL A 3 1.35 -6.13 15.33
N LYS A 4 0.15 -5.55 15.22
CA LYS A 4 -1.11 -6.27 15.27
C LYS A 4 -1.78 -6.22 13.91
N PHE A 5 -2.46 -7.32 13.58
CA PHE A 5 -3.14 -7.50 12.30
C PHE A 5 -4.56 -8.01 12.52
N ILE A 6 -5.42 -7.76 11.54
CA ILE A 6 -6.65 -8.51 11.34
C ILE A 6 -6.59 -9.19 9.96
N ASN A 7 -7.39 -10.23 9.77
CA ASN A 7 -7.40 -10.98 8.51
C ASN A 7 -8.33 -10.37 7.45
N CYS A 8 -9.33 -9.57 7.82
CA CYS A 8 -10.01 -8.72 6.84
C CYS A 8 -9.01 -7.70 6.28
N GLY A 9 -8.92 -7.62 4.95
CA GLY A 9 -7.96 -6.76 4.25
C GLY A 9 -6.48 -7.10 4.47
N ALA A 10 -6.15 -8.18 5.18
CA ALA A 10 -4.81 -8.45 5.71
C ALA A 10 -4.19 -7.20 6.40
N THR A 11 -5.05 -6.47 7.13
CA THR A 11 -4.81 -5.11 7.60
C THR A 11 -3.87 -5.06 8.81
N ILE A 12 -2.89 -4.15 8.79
CA ILE A 12 -2.17 -3.71 9.98
C ILE A 12 -3.08 -2.78 10.78
N VAL A 13 -3.39 -3.14 12.02
CA VAL A 13 -4.24 -2.31 12.89
C VAL A 13 -3.46 -1.49 13.90
N SER A 14 -2.26 -1.96 14.29
CA SER A 14 -1.37 -1.19 15.16
C SER A 14 0.09 -1.53 14.95
N VAL A 15 0.95 -0.52 15.02
CA VAL A 15 2.41 -0.66 15.14
C VAL A 15 2.85 0.04 16.41
N ILE A 16 3.61 -0.65 17.26
CA ILE A 16 4.16 -0.12 18.52
C ILE A 16 5.68 -0.06 18.39
N LEU A 17 6.21 1.15 18.41
CA LEU A 17 7.65 1.46 18.35
C LEU A 17 8.10 2.21 19.62
N PRO A 18 9.25 1.83 20.22
CA PRO A 18 9.86 2.65 21.26
C PRO A 18 10.35 3.99 20.68
N ASP A 19 10.30 5.08 21.45
CA ASP A 19 11.04 6.33 21.16
C ASP A 19 12.26 6.53 22.06
N LYS A 20 12.95 7.65 21.86
CA LYS A 20 14.13 8.07 22.65
C LYS A 20 13.85 8.26 24.15
N TYR A 21 12.58 8.26 24.57
CA TYR A 21 12.15 8.39 25.97
C TYR A 21 11.48 7.11 26.50
N VAL A 22 11.52 5.99 25.74
CA VAL A 22 10.84 4.72 26.08
C VAL A 22 9.33 4.88 26.25
N LYS A 23 8.68 5.71 25.41
CA LYS A 23 7.21 5.79 25.34
C LYS A 23 6.70 5.00 24.14
N GLU A 24 5.69 4.16 24.38
CA GLU A 24 4.97 3.44 23.33
C GLU A 24 4.11 4.42 22.52
N TYR A 25 4.29 4.43 21.20
CA TYR A 25 3.34 5.05 20.29
C TYR A 25 2.41 3.99 19.74
N MET A 26 1.10 4.16 19.96
CA MET A 26 0.06 3.35 19.34
C MET A 26 -0.60 4.16 18.23
N GLU A 27 -0.38 3.75 16.99
CA GLU A 27 -1.17 4.23 15.86
C GLU A 27 -2.28 3.21 15.59
N ASN A 28 -3.51 3.53 15.98
CA ASN A 28 -4.68 2.74 15.60
C ASN A 28 -5.04 3.11 14.17
N LEU A 29 -4.52 2.32 13.23
CA LEU A 29 -4.64 2.58 11.79
C LEU A 29 -6.07 2.40 11.29
N ARG A 30 -6.91 1.60 11.95
CA ARG A 30 -8.33 1.40 11.59
C ARG A 30 -9.18 1.34 12.86
N ARG A 31 -10.18 2.23 12.99
CA ARG A 31 -11.10 2.29 14.14
C ARG A 31 -12.43 1.57 13.87
N ASP A 32 -12.90 1.57 12.63
CA ASP A 32 -14.20 1.01 12.26
C ASP A 32 -14.03 -0.13 11.23
N PHE A 33 -14.52 -1.32 11.57
CA PHE A 33 -14.46 -2.52 10.73
C PHE A 33 -15.68 -2.67 9.81
N HIS A 34 -16.40 -1.57 9.57
CA HIS A 34 -17.59 -1.58 8.72
C HIS A 34 -17.19 -1.71 7.24
N HIS A 35 -18.03 -2.41 6.46
CA HIS A 35 -17.87 -2.70 5.02
C HIS A 35 -17.89 -1.46 4.09
N ASN A 36 -17.70 -0.24 4.62
CA ASN A 36 -17.74 1.03 3.89
C ASN A 36 -16.58 1.97 4.28
N ASP A 37 -15.50 1.43 4.84
CA ASP A 37 -14.33 2.24 5.17
C ASP A 37 -13.56 2.63 3.90
N THR A 38 -13.83 3.83 3.38
CA THR A 38 -13.17 4.40 2.21
C THR A 38 -11.72 4.83 2.47
N SER A 39 -11.21 4.66 3.70
CA SER A 39 -9.86 5.10 4.08
C SER A 39 -8.78 4.08 3.69
N TYR A 40 -9.14 2.79 3.59
CA TYR A 40 -8.25 1.66 3.27
C TYR A 40 -7.00 1.54 4.18
N ILE A 41 -6.96 2.26 5.31
CA ILE A 41 -5.73 2.46 6.09
C ILE A 41 -5.24 1.11 6.62
N GLY A 42 -3.95 0.83 6.38
CA GLY A 42 -3.25 -0.36 6.85
C GLY A 42 -3.58 -1.63 6.05
N SER A 43 -4.48 -1.57 5.09
CA SER A 43 -5.01 -2.73 4.36
C SER A 43 -4.23 -3.03 3.09
N ILE A 44 -4.32 -4.26 2.61
CA ILE A 44 -3.84 -4.64 1.28
C ILE A 44 -4.90 -4.28 0.25
N VAL A 45 -4.50 -3.51 -0.75
CA VAL A 45 -5.36 -3.06 -1.84
C VAL A 45 -5.00 -3.79 -3.12
N GLY A 46 -6.03 -4.20 -3.85
CA GLY A 46 -5.98 -4.97 -5.09
C GLY A 46 -7.40 -5.38 -5.52
N ARG A 47 -7.60 -6.01 -6.68
CA ARG A 47 -6.60 -6.62 -7.58
C ARG A 47 -5.67 -5.61 -8.28
N VAL A 48 -6.19 -4.42 -8.58
CA VAL A 48 -5.42 -3.29 -9.10
C VAL A 48 -5.61 -2.09 -8.17
N ALA A 49 -4.57 -1.73 -7.44
CA ALA A 49 -4.53 -0.50 -6.68
C ALA A 49 -4.57 0.72 -7.61
N ASN A 50 -5.22 1.79 -7.12
CA ASN A 50 -5.47 3.03 -7.82
C ASN A 50 -6.54 2.94 -8.92
N ARG A 51 -6.63 3.99 -9.76
CA ARG A 51 -7.67 4.22 -10.73
C ARG A 51 -7.37 3.50 -12.04
N ILE A 52 -8.38 2.82 -12.55
CA ILE A 52 -8.48 2.41 -13.94
C ILE A 52 -9.43 3.40 -14.62
N ALA A 53 -8.87 4.20 -15.52
CA ALA A 53 -9.59 5.27 -16.21
C ALA A 53 -10.78 4.71 -16.99
N GLY A 54 -11.95 5.33 -16.81
CA GLY A 54 -13.19 4.88 -17.48
C GLY A 54 -13.69 3.50 -17.02
N ALA A 55 -13.12 2.96 -15.92
CA ALA A 55 -13.41 1.61 -15.42
C ALA A 55 -13.28 0.55 -16.52
N GLN A 56 -12.24 0.66 -17.35
CA GLN A 56 -12.03 -0.27 -18.46
C GLN A 56 -10.55 -0.34 -18.84
N PHE A 57 -10.16 -1.46 -19.45
CA PHE A 57 -8.82 -1.63 -20.02
C PHE A 57 -8.84 -2.64 -21.16
N THR A 58 -7.79 -2.63 -21.97
CA THR A 58 -7.55 -3.65 -22.99
C THR A 58 -6.40 -4.54 -22.57
N LEU A 59 -6.58 -5.85 -22.65
CA LEU A 59 -5.54 -6.84 -22.36
C LEU A 59 -5.56 -7.91 -23.44
N ASN A 60 -4.43 -8.12 -24.10
CA ASN A 60 -4.29 -9.07 -25.22
C ASN A 60 -5.35 -8.86 -26.32
N GLY A 61 -5.66 -7.60 -26.65
CA GLY A 61 -6.65 -7.23 -27.66
C GLY A 61 -8.11 -7.37 -27.22
N LEU A 62 -8.39 -7.89 -26.03
CA LEU A 62 -9.74 -7.99 -25.48
C LEU A 62 -10.05 -6.76 -24.61
N HIS A 63 -11.21 -6.15 -24.83
CA HIS A 63 -11.71 -5.05 -24.02
C HIS A 63 -12.46 -5.56 -22.81
N TYR A 64 -12.04 -5.14 -21.62
CA TYR A 64 -12.67 -5.46 -20.35
C TYR A 64 -13.31 -4.21 -19.78
N LYS A 65 -14.60 -4.31 -19.46
CA LYS A 65 -15.35 -3.29 -18.75
C LYS A 65 -15.55 -3.72 -17.31
N LEU A 66 -15.22 -2.82 -16.39
CA LEU A 66 -15.28 -3.01 -14.95
C LEU A 66 -16.43 -2.16 -14.37
N VAL A 67 -16.68 -2.33 -13.07
CA VAL A 67 -17.69 -1.56 -12.34
C VAL A 67 -17.04 -0.29 -11.76
N PRO A 68 -17.43 0.92 -12.20
CA PRO A 68 -16.92 2.14 -11.60
C PRO A 68 -17.43 2.30 -10.16
N ASN A 69 -16.53 2.67 -9.25
CA ASN A 69 -16.82 3.02 -7.85
C ASN A 69 -16.29 4.43 -7.48
N GLU A 70 -15.68 5.15 -8.43
CA GLU A 70 -15.26 6.54 -8.25
C GLU A 70 -15.51 7.35 -9.54
N GLY A 71 -16.66 8.01 -9.61
CA GLY A 71 -17.08 8.73 -10.81
C GLY A 71 -17.18 7.78 -12.00
N LYS A 72 -16.37 8.00 -13.04
CA LYS A 72 -16.29 7.12 -14.22
C LYS A 72 -15.18 6.07 -14.12
N ASN A 73 -14.39 6.08 -13.05
CA ASN A 73 -13.22 5.22 -12.89
C ASN A 73 -13.53 4.07 -11.92
N MET A 74 -12.76 3.00 -12.03
CA MET A 74 -12.65 2.01 -10.96
C MET A 74 -11.43 2.37 -10.11
N LEU A 75 -11.60 2.41 -8.80
CA LEU A 75 -10.59 2.71 -7.79
C LEU A 75 -10.37 1.47 -6.91
N HIS A 76 -9.10 1.16 -6.64
CA HIS A 76 -8.68 0.20 -5.60
C HIS A 76 -9.23 -1.22 -5.74
N GLY A 77 -9.50 -1.64 -6.97
CA GLY A 77 -9.95 -2.99 -7.26
C GLY A 77 -11.46 -3.18 -7.20
N GLY A 78 -12.24 -2.13 -6.98
CA GLY A 78 -13.69 -2.15 -7.14
C GLY A 78 -14.47 -1.94 -5.84
N LEU A 79 -15.75 -2.34 -5.84
CA LEU A 79 -16.67 -2.11 -4.73
C LEU A 79 -16.31 -2.95 -3.51
N VAL A 80 -15.91 -4.21 -3.73
CA VAL A 80 -15.43 -5.14 -2.70
C VAL A 80 -14.02 -5.59 -3.07
N GLY A 81 -13.09 -4.65 -2.98
CA GLY A 81 -11.67 -4.89 -3.25
C GLY A 81 -10.99 -5.74 -2.16
N PHE A 82 -9.70 -6.01 -2.36
CA PHE A 82 -8.92 -6.85 -1.45
C PHE A 82 -8.83 -6.35 0.00
N SER A 83 -9.13 -5.07 0.23
CA SER A 83 -9.21 -4.43 1.55
C SER A 83 -10.42 -4.84 2.38
N ASP A 84 -11.47 -5.34 1.72
CA ASP A 84 -12.80 -5.56 2.32
C ASP A 84 -13.19 -7.04 2.38
N VAL A 85 -12.32 -7.90 1.87
CA VAL A 85 -12.49 -9.36 1.93
C VAL A 85 -11.73 -9.98 3.09
N VAL A 86 -12.20 -11.14 3.54
CA VAL A 86 -11.54 -11.92 4.59
C VAL A 86 -10.44 -12.79 3.99
N TRP A 87 -9.20 -12.56 4.40
CA TRP A 87 -8.06 -13.38 4.00
C TRP A 87 -7.92 -14.61 4.91
N LYS A 88 -7.44 -15.72 4.33
CA LYS A 88 -7.06 -16.91 5.10
C LYS A 88 -5.69 -16.68 5.73
N VAL A 89 -5.55 -16.96 7.03
CA VAL A 89 -4.24 -17.05 7.68
C VAL A 89 -3.61 -18.40 7.30
N LYS A 90 -2.62 -18.38 6.41
CA LYS A 90 -1.92 -19.58 5.94
C LYS A 90 -0.81 -20.02 6.90
N MET A 91 -0.19 -19.07 7.60
CA MET A 91 0.88 -19.32 8.56
C MET A 91 0.88 -18.23 9.62
N TYR A 92 1.12 -18.61 10.87
CA TYR A 92 1.33 -17.68 11.97
C TYR A 92 2.42 -18.21 12.90
N LYS A 93 3.48 -17.42 13.06
CA LYS A 93 4.60 -17.68 13.96
C LYS A 93 4.80 -16.44 14.84
N LYS A 94 4.29 -16.51 16.07
CA LYS A 94 4.35 -15.41 17.02
C LYS A 94 5.75 -15.18 17.58
N ASP A 95 6.47 -16.26 17.86
CA ASP A 95 7.71 -16.22 18.64
C ASP A 95 8.94 -16.65 17.82
N GLY A 96 10.12 -16.37 18.38
CA GLY A 96 11.43 -16.72 17.81
C GLY A 96 12.12 -15.56 17.12
N TYR A 97 13.20 -15.88 16.37
CA TYR A 97 14.11 -14.90 15.79
C TYR A 97 13.44 -13.96 14.77
N ALA A 98 12.46 -14.46 14.02
CA ALA A 98 11.72 -13.70 13.00
C ALA A 98 10.22 -14.06 13.05
N PRO A 99 9.44 -13.45 13.96
CA PRO A 99 7.99 -13.58 13.98
C PRO A 99 7.39 -13.23 12.62
N SER A 100 6.39 -13.99 12.19
CA SER A 100 5.78 -13.80 10.88
C SER A 100 4.33 -14.25 10.81
N ILE A 101 3.59 -13.64 9.88
CA ILE A 101 2.24 -14.04 9.52
C ILE A 101 2.10 -14.01 7.99
N VAL A 102 1.40 -14.99 7.44
CA VAL A 102 1.12 -15.08 6.00
C VAL A 102 -0.38 -15.15 5.78
N PHE A 103 -0.91 -14.16 5.08
CA PHE A 103 -2.28 -14.13 4.58
C PHE A 103 -2.33 -14.65 3.15
N ALA A 104 -3.41 -15.32 2.80
CA ALA A 104 -3.69 -15.80 1.45
C ALA A 104 -5.14 -15.48 1.06
N TYR A 105 -5.34 -15.09 -0.20
CA TYR A 105 -6.65 -14.85 -0.78
C TYR A 105 -6.72 -15.45 -2.19
N HIS A 106 -7.85 -16.07 -2.49
CA HIS A 106 -8.16 -16.58 -3.81
C HIS A 106 -9.24 -15.69 -4.44
N SER A 107 -8.83 -14.93 -5.44
CA SER A 107 -9.70 -14.05 -6.22
C SER A 107 -10.15 -14.82 -7.45
N TYR A 108 -11.46 -15.07 -7.60
CA TYR A 108 -11.97 -15.92 -8.68
C TYR A 108 -11.96 -15.19 -10.05
N ASP A 109 -12.13 -15.94 -11.14
CA ASP A 109 -12.24 -15.37 -12.49
C ASP A 109 -13.52 -14.53 -12.60
N GLY A 110 -13.38 -13.23 -12.92
CA GLY A 110 -14.49 -12.29 -13.00
C GLY A 110 -14.75 -11.49 -11.72
N GLU A 111 -14.00 -11.71 -10.63
CA GLU A 111 -14.14 -10.92 -9.41
C GLU A 111 -13.90 -9.43 -9.68
N GLU A 112 -14.86 -8.57 -9.33
CA GLU A 112 -14.89 -7.13 -9.65
C GLU A 112 -14.74 -6.83 -11.16
N GLY A 113 -15.04 -7.81 -12.02
CA GLY A 113 -14.91 -7.72 -13.48
C GLY A 113 -13.51 -8.01 -14.03
N PHE A 114 -12.53 -8.34 -13.18
CA PHE A 114 -11.18 -8.69 -13.65
C PHE A 114 -11.14 -10.13 -14.20
N PRO A 115 -10.50 -10.35 -15.37
CA PRO A 115 -10.35 -11.70 -15.92
C PRO A 115 -9.37 -12.51 -15.07
N GLY A 116 -9.55 -13.82 -15.08
CA GLY A 116 -8.62 -14.78 -14.50
C GLY A 116 -8.73 -14.94 -12.99
N ALA A 117 -8.60 -16.17 -12.51
CA ALA A 117 -8.42 -16.46 -11.11
C ALA A 117 -6.99 -16.11 -10.68
N LEU A 118 -6.84 -15.55 -9.49
CA LEU A 118 -5.59 -15.05 -8.94
C LEU A 118 -5.39 -15.56 -7.51
N GLU A 119 -4.29 -16.27 -7.29
CA GLU A 119 -3.80 -16.59 -5.94
C GLU A 119 -2.91 -15.46 -5.44
N VAL A 120 -3.22 -14.92 -4.26
CA VAL A 120 -2.46 -13.82 -3.67
C VAL A 120 -2.01 -14.19 -2.27
N THR A 121 -0.75 -13.90 -1.95
CA THR A 121 -0.23 -14.04 -0.59
C THR A 121 0.50 -12.79 -0.15
N VAL A 122 0.30 -12.41 1.10
CA VAL A 122 1.04 -11.32 1.77
C VAL A 122 1.68 -11.88 3.03
N SER A 123 3.00 -11.75 3.13
CA SER A 123 3.74 -12.12 4.34
C SER A 123 4.31 -10.90 5.02
N TYR A 124 4.09 -10.82 6.32
CA TYR A 124 4.75 -9.86 7.21
C TYR A 124 5.77 -10.60 8.05
N THR A 125 6.99 -10.07 8.14
CA THR A 125 8.04 -10.64 8.99
C THR A 125 8.71 -9.53 9.77
N LEU A 126 8.78 -9.69 11.09
CA LEU A 126 9.56 -8.80 11.94
C LEU A 126 11.00 -9.27 11.93
N HIS A 127 11.91 -8.44 11.41
CA HIS A 127 13.32 -8.78 11.43
C HIS A 127 13.88 -8.68 12.86
N PRO A 128 14.84 -9.56 13.22
CA PRO A 128 15.64 -9.46 14.44
C PRO A 128 16.11 -8.03 14.72
N GLY A 129 16.00 -7.62 15.99
CA GLY A 129 16.27 -6.24 16.42
C GLY A 129 15.07 -5.31 16.34
N ASN A 130 13.88 -5.79 15.94
CA ASN A 130 12.61 -5.05 16.00
C ASN A 130 12.62 -3.71 15.25
N ARG A 131 13.43 -3.63 14.18
CA ARG A 131 13.68 -2.39 13.42
C ARG A 131 13.10 -2.38 12.02
N LEU A 132 12.70 -3.54 11.49
CA LEU A 132 12.26 -3.69 10.11
C LEU A 132 11.06 -4.63 10.04
N ILE A 133 10.00 -4.17 9.36
CA ILE A 133 8.89 -5.01 8.91
C ILE A 133 9.17 -5.32 7.44
N ILE A 134 9.36 -6.60 7.13
CA ILE A 134 9.47 -7.07 5.75
C ILE A 134 8.08 -7.47 5.28
N VAL A 135 7.59 -6.77 4.26
CA VAL A 135 6.35 -7.11 3.56
C VAL A 135 6.72 -7.77 2.25
N LYS A 136 6.23 -8.98 1.99
CA LYS A 136 6.35 -9.63 0.68
C LYS A 136 4.97 -9.93 0.16
N MET A 137 4.68 -9.44 -1.04
CA MET A 137 3.45 -9.73 -1.75
C MET A 137 3.78 -10.61 -2.95
N LYS A 138 2.98 -11.65 -3.17
CA LYS A 138 3.06 -12.50 -4.35
C LYS A 138 1.67 -12.68 -4.91
N ALA A 139 1.57 -12.63 -6.23
CA ALA A 139 0.35 -12.91 -6.94
C ALA A 139 0.66 -13.86 -8.10
N LYS A 140 -0.22 -14.84 -8.33
CA LYS A 140 -0.08 -15.81 -9.41
C LYS A 140 -1.42 -15.95 -10.13
N ALA A 141 -1.45 -15.52 -11.39
CA ALA A 141 -2.57 -15.79 -12.29
C ALA A 141 -2.62 -17.30 -12.58
N LEU A 142 -3.82 -17.90 -12.49
CA LEU A 142 -3.98 -19.35 -12.61
C LEU A 142 -4.43 -19.79 -14.00
N ASN A 143 -5.37 -19.08 -14.61
CA ASN A 143 -6.07 -19.54 -15.81
C ASN A 143 -6.12 -18.52 -16.96
N LYS A 144 -6.04 -17.21 -16.67
CA LYS A 144 -6.01 -16.13 -17.67
C LYS A 144 -5.05 -15.03 -17.24
N ALA A 145 -4.49 -14.32 -18.22
CA ALA A 145 -3.76 -13.09 -17.94
C ALA A 145 -4.67 -12.07 -17.25
N THR A 146 -4.16 -11.38 -16.24
CA THR A 146 -4.89 -10.35 -15.48
C THR A 146 -3.93 -9.24 -15.06
N PRO A 147 -4.36 -7.97 -15.05
CA PRO A 147 -3.58 -6.93 -14.39
C PRO A 147 -3.54 -7.21 -12.89
N VAL A 148 -2.40 -6.91 -12.26
CA VAL A 148 -2.19 -6.98 -10.82
C VAL A 148 -1.33 -5.79 -10.40
N ASN A 149 -1.79 -5.05 -9.40
CA ASN A 149 -1.03 -4.01 -8.73
C ASN A 149 -1.42 -4.03 -7.25
N LEU A 150 -0.55 -4.55 -6.39
CA LEU A 150 -0.83 -4.70 -4.97
C LEU A 150 -0.09 -3.63 -4.18
N VAL A 151 -0.82 -2.95 -3.30
CA VAL A 151 -0.25 -1.91 -2.44
C VAL A 151 -0.68 -2.17 -1.01
N GLN A 152 0.26 -2.00 -0.08
CA GLN A 152 -0.12 -1.83 1.32
C GLN A 152 -0.47 -0.37 1.52
N HIS A 153 -1.74 -0.13 1.75
CA HIS A 153 -2.31 1.17 1.52
C HIS A 153 -2.37 2.01 2.80
N THR A 154 -1.79 3.20 2.70
CA THR A 154 -1.93 4.28 3.69
C THR A 154 -2.55 5.54 3.04
N GLN A 155 -3.35 5.36 1.97
CA GLN A 155 -4.14 6.31 1.15
C GLN A 155 -3.69 6.51 -0.34
N LEU A 156 -4.55 7.18 -1.15
CA LEU A 156 -4.72 7.33 -2.63
C LEU A 156 -3.50 7.60 -3.55
N ILE A 157 -3.54 7.25 -4.86
CA ILE A 157 -2.39 7.22 -5.83
C ILE A 157 -2.77 7.94 -7.17
N PRO A 158 -1.86 8.41 -8.08
CA PRO A 158 -2.12 9.56 -8.99
C PRO A 158 -2.36 9.18 -10.47
N THR A 159 -2.09 10.14 -11.36
CA THR A 159 -2.76 10.48 -12.64
C THR A 159 -2.11 9.97 -13.95
N GLY A 160 -0.96 9.30 -13.89
CA GLY A 160 -0.36 8.60 -15.05
C GLY A 160 0.74 9.34 -15.83
N GLU A 161 1.04 10.62 -15.54
CA GLU A 161 2.16 11.35 -16.16
C GLU A 161 3.46 11.23 -15.34
N ILE A 162 4.59 10.99 -16.01
CA ILE A 162 5.92 11.03 -15.38
C ILE A 162 6.53 12.42 -15.59
N ALA A 163 6.61 13.20 -14.51
CA ALA A 163 7.21 14.53 -14.51
C ALA A 163 8.37 14.62 -13.50
N THR A 164 9.32 15.52 -13.77
CA THR A 164 10.41 15.79 -12.82
C THR A 164 9.89 16.52 -11.58
N VAL A 165 10.33 16.08 -10.40
CA VAL A 165 10.02 16.78 -9.14
C VAL A 165 10.98 17.92 -8.85
N LYS A 166 12.13 18.00 -9.54
CA LYS A 166 13.20 18.96 -9.26
C LYS A 166 12.70 20.40 -9.35
N GLY A 167 12.90 21.18 -8.29
CA GLY A 167 12.47 22.58 -8.24
C GLY A 167 10.96 22.79 -8.04
N THR A 168 10.18 21.73 -7.91
CA THR A 168 8.74 21.79 -7.58
C THR A 168 8.52 21.69 -6.06
N PRO A 169 7.32 22.00 -5.55
CA PRO A 169 7.00 21.72 -4.14
C PRO A 169 7.14 20.24 -3.74
N TYR A 170 7.07 19.33 -4.71
CA TYR A 170 7.26 17.87 -4.57
C TYR A 170 8.73 17.44 -4.48
N ASP A 171 9.71 18.35 -4.52
CA ASP A 171 11.14 18.00 -4.50
C ASP A 171 11.61 17.53 -3.11
N PHE A 172 11.65 16.21 -2.89
CA PHE A 172 12.26 15.57 -1.72
C PHE A 172 13.55 14.81 -2.06
N LEU A 173 14.25 15.19 -3.13
CA LEU A 173 15.57 14.62 -3.46
C LEU A 173 16.61 14.97 -2.37
N LYS A 174 16.34 16.03 -1.60
CA LYS A 174 17.01 16.36 -0.34
C LYS A 174 15.99 16.38 0.81
N PRO A 175 16.40 16.09 2.06
CA PRO A 175 15.48 16.13 3.20
C PRO A 175 14.87 17.53 3.39
N HIS A 176 13.55 17.58 3.51
CA HIS A 176 12.79 18.79 3.80
C HIS A 176 11.69 18.48 4.82
N ILE A 177 11.29 19.51 5.58
CA ILE A 177 10.15 19.40 6.51
C ILE A 177 8.89 19.18 5.67
N VAL A 178 8.21 18.06 5.89
CA VAL A 178 6.88 17.79 5.30
C VAL A 178 5.93 18.90 5.72
N GLY A 179 5.20 19.47 4.76
CA GLY A 179 4.32 20.62 4.98
C GLY A 179 4.95 22.00 4.72
N SER A 180 6.28 22.14 4.73
CA SER A 180 6.95 23.46 4.55
C SER A 180 6.66 24.17 3.22
N ARG A 181 6.22 23.41 2.20
CA ARG A 181 5.87 23.91 0.87
C ARG A 181 4.41 23.66 0.50
N ILE A 182 3.57 23.22 1.45
CA ILE A 182 2.20 22.79 1.16
C ILE A 182 1.33 23.93 0.64
N ASN A 183 1.59 25.17 1.06
CA ASN A 183 0.85 26.35 0.60
C ASN A 183 1.04 26.64 -0.91
N LYS A 184 1.98 25.96 -1.56
CA LYS A 184 2.19 26.01 -3.02
C LYS A 184 1.39 24.95 -3.77
N LEU A 185 0.65 24.10 -3.05
CA LEU A 185 -0.12 22.99 -3.58
C LEU A 185 -1.61 23.22 -3.31
N THR A 186 -2.46 22.93 -4.29
CA THR A 186 -3.91 23.11 -4.18
C THR A 186 -4.59 21.97 -3.42
N LYS A 187 -3.98 20.78 -3.39
CA LYS A 187 -4.55 19.55 -2.80
C LYS A 187 -3.60 18.85 -1.81
N GLY A 188 -2.56 19.55 -1.35
CA GLY A 188 -1.50 18.94 -0.56
C GLY A 188 -0.65 17.93 -1.34
N TYR A 189 0.05 17.06 -0.63
CA TYR A 189 0.79 15.96 -1.27
C TYR A 189 -0.16 14.80 -1.53
N ASP A 190 -0.29 14.44 -2.80
CA ASP A 190 -0.97 13.22 -3.27
C ASP A 190 -0.33 12.83 -4.61
N ILE A 191 0.85 12.23 -4.55
CA ILE A 191 1.65 11.91 -5.74
C ILE A 191 2.44 10.61 -5.60
N ASN A 192 2.54 9.88 -6.71
CA ASN A 192 3.41 8.71 -6.87
C ASN A 192 4.76 9.20 -7.39
N TYR A 193 5.78 9.04 -6.55
CA TYR A 193 7.16 9.21 -6.96
C TYR A 193 7.58 8.00 -7.78
N VAL A 194 8.00 8.24 -9.02
CA VAL A 194 8.73 7.24 -9.81
C VAL A 194 10.11 7.07 -9.20
N ILE A 195 10.53 5.83 -8.96
CA ILE A 195 11.81 5.55 -8.32
C ILE A 195 12.87 5.24 -9.37
N ASP A 196 13.88 6.09 -9.46
CA ASP A 196 14.99 5.96 -10.41
C ASP A 196 15.66 4.58 -10.39
N GLY A 197 16.06 4.10 -11.57
CA GLY A 197 16.79 2.84 -11.78
C GLY A 197 15.89 1.66 -12.16
N VAL A 198 16.51 0.48 -12.29
CA VAL A 198 15.84 -0.74 -12.79
C VAL A 198 14.78 -1.25 -11.80
N PRO A 199 13.51 -1.45 -12.22
CA PRO A 199 12.48 -2.07 -11.39
C PRO A 199 12.85 -3.49 -10.93
N GLY A 200 12.33 -3.93 -9.79
CA GLY A 200 12.50 -5.30 -9.29
C GLY A 200 13.71 -5.51 -8.35
N LYS A 201 14.65 -4.57 -8.27
CA LYS A 201 15.74 -4.59 -7.28
C LYS A 201 15.35 -3.80 -6.02
N LEU A 202 15.53 -4.42 -4.84
CA LEU A 202 15.29 -3.74 -3.56
C LEU A 202 16.29 -2.58 -3.38
N LYS A 203 15.77 -1.38 -3.12
CA LYS A 203 16.56 -0.15 -2.92
C LYS A 203 15.94 0.73 -1.85
N LYS A 204 16.76 1.52 -1.14
CA LYS A 204 16.28 2.56 -0.23
C LYS A 204 15.62 3.66 -1.08
N THR A 205 14.37 3.98 -0.79
CA THR A 205 13.57 4.91 -1.59
C THR A 205 13.16 6.15 -0.82
N ALA A 206 12.81 6.01 0.45
CA ALA A 206 12.38 7.14 1.26
C ALA A 206 12.90 7.03 2.68
N MET A 207 12.96 8.18 3.35
CA MET A 207 13.23 8.29 4.78
C MET A 207 12.35 9.38 5.37
N ALA A 208 11.64 9.06 6.44
CA ALA A 208 10.92 10.03 7.26
C ALA A 208 11.57 10.09 8.64
N LYS A 209 11.76 11.30 9.16
CA LYS A 209 12.33 11.52 10.50
C LYS A 209 11.45 12.48 11.26
N ASP A 210 11.03 12.07 12.46
CA ASP A 210 10.44 12.97 13.43
C ASP A 210 11.52 13.45 14.41
N ASN A 211 11.85 14.73 14.35
CA ASN A 211 12.86 15.32 15.24
C ASN A 211 12.41 15.37 16.70
N LYS A 212 11.09 15.40 16.97
CA LYS A 212 10.55 15.46 18.33
C LYS A 212 10.74 14.14 19.05
N SER A 213 10.28 13.03 18.47
CA SER A 213 10.47 11.68 19.06
C SER A 213 11.85 11.06 18.77
N GLY A 214 12.57 11.57 17.75
CA GLY A 214 13.81 10.97 17.27
C GLY A 214 13.60 9.73 16.39
N ARG A 215 12.35 9.34 16.10
CA ARG A 215 12.04 8.17 15.27
C ARG A 215 12.46 8.42 13.81
N VAL A 216 12.95 7.37 13.17
CA VAL A 216 13.29 7.35 11.75
C VAL A 216 12.61 6.13 11.13
N MET A 217 11.90 6.34 10.02
CA MET A 217 11.39 5.29 9.14
C MET A 217 12.20 5.33 7.85
N GLU A 218 12.77 4.20 7.47
CA GLU A 218 13.39 4.01 6.17
C GLU A 218 12.56 3.04 5.35
N LEU A 219 12.24 3.41 4.11
CA LEU A 219 11.49 2.58 3.18
C LEU A 219 12.42 2.01 2.13
N PHE A 220 12.39 0.68 2.00
CA PHE A 220 13.06 -0.05 0.94
C PHE A 220 12.02 -0.78 0.09
N THR A 221 12.07 -0.62 -1.22
CA THR A 221 11.12 -1.29 -2.13
C THR A 221 11.77 -1.75 -3.42
N ASN A 222 11.19 -2.78 -4.02
CA ASN A 222 11.52 -3.24 -5.37
C ASN A 222 10.47 -2.79 -6.41
N GLN A 223 9.44 -2.07 -5.96
CA GLN A 223 8.40 -1.50 -6.82
C GLN A 223 8.96 -0.33 -7.64
N PRO A 224 8.33 0.02 -8.79
CA PRO A 224 8.77 1.15 -9.61
C PRO A 224 8.34 2.52 -9.07
N GLY A 225 7.43 2.56 -8.08
CA GLY A 225 6.88 3.78 -7.53
C GLY A 225 6.61 3.71 -6.02
N VAL A 226 6.56 4.86 -5.37
CA VAL A 226 6.05 5.03 -3.99
C VAL A 226 5.05 6.17 -3.99
N GLN A 227 3.87 5.88 -3.45
CA GLN A 227 2.92 6.94 -3.14
C GLN A 227 3.33 7.69 -1.88
N PHE A 228 3.30 9.02 -1.95
CA PHE A 228 3.36 9.88 -0.78
C PHE A 228 2.13 10.78 -0.70
N ILE A 229 1.51 10.79 0.49
CA ILE A 229 0.31 11.56 0.77
C ILE A 229 0.46 12.24 2.11
N GLN A 230 -0.09 13.44 2.19
CA GLN A 230 -0.31 14.11 3.45
C GLN A 230 -1.78 14.04 3.84
N LEU A 231 -2.05 13.46 5.01
CA LEU A 231 -3.37 13.54 5.64
C LEU A 231 -3.55 14.96 6.22
N SER A 232 -4.67 15.61 5.91
CA SER A 232 -5.11 16.80 6.63
C SER A 232 -5.65 16.37 8.00
N SER A 233 -5.04 16.88 9.07
CA SER A 233 -5.59 16.85 10.43
C SER A 233 -6.74 17.83 10.59
#